data_AF-A0ABD6EE42-F1
#
_entry.id   AF-A0ABD6EE42-F1
#
_cell.length_a   1.000
_cell.length_b   1.000
_cell.length_c   1.000
_cell.angle_alpha   90.00
_cell.angle_beta   90.00
_cell.angle_gamma   90.00
#
_symmetry.space_group_name_H-M   'P 1'
#
loop_
_entity.id
_entity.type
_entity.pdbx_description
1 polymer ?
#
loop_
_entity_poly.entity_id
_entity_poly.type
_entity_poly.pdbx_seq_one_letter_code
_entity_poly.pdbx_strand_id
1 'polypeptide(L)'
;MDYLLNTYFFYYLPFEISPETKKTIILKAIDVIRVADWACKAQDPRRLIANHTSLLVAECLFVFLGLLTFLHAYRHGGRYIFTWLGIWYLGIVNENAIHWWPSFDYVWHAQSSLTFFGMRVPLYLIFGKYNAILYTSYVISRRMYLPWWSEGSAMGLVALMMDFPYSVISVKLLWLQWHDTDPTISERSYWAPWSVYALNSCIACSFAWSLRVSRYVLLPQKYDWMLFMREFLVTLWAATLGFGIGVYTFYLVFHPIHSVLKISSAVATIILISSYVILVFVSDRNNSRPESRPHPGEKRYWFDELACSVCLLFLFYAILSVIADPANIVADGMHQPIGPCSITETVKTPTFTDIVRNKYLCVKNYDEKYFDFHCLPDQKPRMIANEPLMWYPICGTEFVNRMEYIAVVWFSSIFSVIILYQMGVRSGSTPIDSVKIYVRRRVKNAIRKDAKYRSFDSAASDEDITESNKTDTLSTLIQNESKEAMMNSQEELRSPSDGSFYHSRLPQPSNLRRVRSRKQRNRSQEPVRFTTSE
;
A
#
# COMPACT_ATOMS: atom_id res chain seq x y z
N MET A 1 -20.23 14.21 -31.87
CA MET A 1 -19.60 12.96 -32.33
C MET A 1 -19.92 12.64 -33.77
N ASP A 2 -21.18 12.83 -34.20
CA ASP A 2 -21.63 12.56 -35.57
C ASP A 2 -20.74 13.24 -36.62
N TYR A 3 -20.41 14.52 -36.43
CA TYR A 3 -19.49 15.24 -37.30
C TYR A 3 -18.10 14.58 -37.36
N LEU A 4 -17.50 14.22 -36.22
CA LEU A 4 -16.15 13.63 -36.18
C LEU A 4 -16.10 12.28 -36.89
N LEU A 5 -17.06 11.39 -36.64
CA LEU A 5 -17.11 10.10 -37.31
C LEU A 5 -17.43 10.25 -38.80
N ASN A 6 -18.30 11.21 -39.17
CA ASN A 6 -18.60 11.49 -40.58
C ASN A 6 -17.37 11.97 -41.34
N THR A 7 -16.65 12.93 -40.79
CA THR A 7 -15.52 13.60 -41.45
C THR A 7 -14.27 12.72 -41.46
N TYR A 8 -13.99 11.99 -40.38
CA TYR A 8 -12.71 11.29 -40.21
C TYR A 8 -12.78 9.77 -40.37
N PHE A 9 -13.95 9.15 -40.28
CA PHE A 9 -14.08 7.69 -40.37
C PHE A 9 -14.91 7.28 -41.60
N PHE A 10 -16.17 7.71 -41.68
CA PHE A 10 -17.07 7.29 -42.75
C PHE A 10 -16.69 7.84 -44.13
N TYR A 11 -16.08 9.02 -44.20
CA TYR A 11 -15.63 9.62 -45.48
C TYR A 11 -14.57 8.78 -46.21
N TYR A 12 -13.75 8.02 -45.48
CA TYR A 12 -12.64 7.25 -46.05
C TYR A 12 -13.00 5.79 -46.35
N LEU A 13 -14.24 5.36 -46.13
CA LEU A 13 -14.65 3.99 -46.41
C LEU A 13 -14.97 3.81 -47.90
N PRO A 14 -14.46 2.76 -48.56
CA PRO A 14 -14.62 2.55 -50.00
C PRO A 14 -16.02 2.05 -50.41
N PHE A 15 -16.98 2.02 -49.48
CA PHE A 15 -18.35 1.54 -49.70
C PHE A 15 -19.35 2.41 -48.94
N GLU A 16 -20.56 2.53 -49.49
CA GLU A 16 -21.65 3.25 -48.84
C GLU A 16 -22.22 2.41 -47.68
N ILE A 17 -22.26 3.01 -46.50
CA ILE A 17 -22.88 2.42 -45.31
C ILE A 17 -24.31 2.93 -45.19
N SER A 18 -25.26 2.01 -44.96
CA SER A 18 -26.66 2.39 -44.73
C SER A 18 -26.79 3.35 -43.54
N PRO A 19 -27.76 4.29 -43.57
CA PRO A 19 -27.92 5.28 -42.50
C PRO A 19 -28.19 4.63 -41.12
N GLU A 20 -28.83 3.46 -41.10
CA GLU A 20 -29.11 2.69 -39.88
C GLU A 20 -27.84 2.08 -39.27
N THR A 21 -26.99 1.47 -40.10
CA THR A 21 -25.71 0.92 -39.66
C THR A 21 -24.80 2.05 -39.18
N LYS A 22 -24.79 3.19 -39.86
CA LYS A 22 -24.06 4.38 -39.47
C LYS A 22 -24.48 4.90 -38.09
N LYS A 23 -25.79 5.01 -37.84
CA LYS A 23 -26.35 5.38 -36.52
C LYS A 23 -25.93 4.40 -35.44
N THR A 24 -25.95 3.10 -35.74
CA THR A 24 -25.54 2.04 -34.80
C THR A 24 -24.06 2.15 -34.44
N ILE A 25 -23.18 2.37 -35.42
CA ILE A 25 -21.74 2.57 -35.20
C ILE A 25 -21.50 3.83 -34.36
N ILE A 26 -22.20 4.94 -34.65
CA ILE A 26 -22.11 6.18 -33.88
C ILE A 26 -22.49 5.95 -32.42
N LEU A 27 -23.61 5.27 -32.16
CA LEU A 27 -24.04 4.95 -30.80
C LEU A 27 -23.01 4.09 -30.05
N LYS A 28 -22.47 3.05 -30.71
CA LYS A 28 -21.40 2.22 -30.13
C LYS A 28 -20.11 3.00 -29.86
N ALA A 29 -19.73 3.91 -30.75
CA ALA A 29 -18.59 4.80 -30.53
C ALA A 29 -18.82 5.74 -29.34
N ILE A 30 -20.04 6.28 -29.19
CA ILE A 30 -20.43 7.09 -28.02
C ILE A 30 -20.36 6.24 -26.75
N ASP A 31 -20.81 4.99 -26.76
CA ASP A 31 -20.70 4.09 -25.60
C ASP A 31 -19.23 3.83 -25.22
N VAL A 32 -18.36 3.57 -26.20
CA VAL A 32 -16.91 3.40 -25.96
C VAL A 32 -16.30 4.67 -25.39
N ILE A 33 -16.66 5.85 -25.91
CA ILE A 33 -16.19 7.13 -25.39
C ILE A 33 -16.70 7.37 -23.98
N ARG A 34 -17.95 7.04 -23.66
CA ARG A 34 -18.50 7.13 -22.29
C ARG A 34 -17.74 6.23 -21.33
N VAL A 35 -17.42 5.00 -21.74
CA VAL A 35 -16.61 4.08 -20.93
C VAL A 35 -15.19 4.62 -20.76
N ALA A 36 -14.59 5.18 -21.81
CA ALA A 36 -13.25 5.76 -21.73
C ALA A 36 -13.22 7.01 -20.83
N ASP A 37 -14.19 7.92 -20.98
CA ASP A 37 -14.34 9.14 -20.18
C ASP A 37 -14.63 8.82 -18.70
N TRP A 38 -15.41 7.76 -18.45
CA TRP A 38 -15.60 7.23 -17.11
C TRP A 38 -14.31 6.57 -16.58
N ALA A 39 -13.58 5.82 -17.39
CA ALA A 39 -12.38 5.12 -16.93
C ALA A 39 -11.25 6.10 -16.59
N CYS A 40 -10.99 7.10 -17.44
CA CYS A 40 -9.94 8.07 -17.25
C CYS A 40 -10.23 9.38 -17.98
N LYS A 41 -10.14 10.49 -17.26
CA LYS A 41 -10.26 11.84 -17.79
C LYS A 41 -9.01 12.64 -17.49
N ALA A 42 -8.47 13.27 -18.53
CA ALA A 42 -7.33 14.16 -18.43
C ALA A 42 -7.78 15.61 -18.24
N GLN A 43 -7.11 16.33 -17.35
CA GLN A 43 -7.31 17.76 -17.15
C GLN A 43 -6.22 18.56 -17.86
N ASP A 44 -6.53 19.80 -18.26
CA ASP A 44 -5.53 20.71 -18.80
C ASP A 44 -4.48 21.05 -17.70
N PRO A 45 -3.20 20.66 -17.88
CA PRO A 45 -2.17 20.91 -16.90
C PRO A 45 -1.93 22.40 -16.66
N ARG A 46 -2.18 23.28 -17.65
CA ARG A 46 -2.01 24.73 -17.49
C ARG A 46 -2.98 25.28 -16.45
N ARG A 47 -4.22 24.80 -16.50
CA ARG A 47 -5.26 25.16 -15.54
C ARG A 47 -4.94 24.65 -14.14
N LEU A 48 -4.42 23.43 -14.05
CA LEU A 48 -4.00 22.85 -12.77
C LEU A 48 -2.82 23.60 -12.15
N ILE A 49 -1.84 24.02 -12.96
CA ILE A 49 -0.71 24.84 -12.50
C ILE A 49 -1.19 26.20 -12.00
N ALA A 50 -2.10 26.86 -12.72
CA ALA A 50 -2.58 28.18 -12.36
C ALA A 50 -3.46 28.18 -11.10
N ASN A 51 -4.30 27.16 -10.93
CA ASN A 51 -5.35 27.18 -9.90
C ASN A 51 -5.06 26.26 -8.70
N HIS A 52 -4.22 25.23 -8.86
CA HIS A 52 -4.11 24.14 -7.91
C HIS A 52 -2.70 23.52 -7.88
N THR A 53 -1.66 24.37 -7.88
CA THR A 53 -0.25 23.95 -7.98
C THR A 53 0.15 22.95 -6.89
N SER A 54 -0.38 23.12 -5.67
CA SER A 54 -0.07 22.24 -4.53
C SER A 54 -0.43 20.77 -4.79
N LEU A 55 -1.56 20.52 -5.47
CA LEU A 55 -2.00 19.17 -5.83
C LEU A 55 -1.13 18.58 -6.93
N LEU A 56 -0.72 19.37 -7.91
CA LEU A 56 0.19 18.87 -8.96
C LEU A 56 1.54 18.44 -8.36
N VAL A 57 2.09 19.24 -7.44
CA VAL A 57 3.33 18.88 -6.72
C VAL A 57 3.10 17.64 -5.86
N ALA A 58 1.97 17.56 -5.14
CA ALA A 58 1.60 16.38 -4.36
C ALA A 58 1.47 15.14 -5.26
N GLU A 59 0.88 15.29 -6.44
CA GLU A 59 0.72 14.20 -7.40
C GLU A 59 2.07 13.67 -7.87
N CYS A 60 2.97 14.55 -8.32
CA CYS A 60 4.32 14.17 -8.72
C CYS A 60 5.07 13.49 -7.57
N LEU A 61 4.97 14.02 -6.35
CA LEU A 61 5.63 13.44 -5.19
C LEU A 61 5.05 12.06 -4.87
N PHE A 62 3.74 11.92 -4.67
CA PHE A 62 3.14 10.64 -4.29
C PHE A 62 3.38 9.55 -5.34
N VAL A 63 3.35 9.87 -6.64
CA VAL A 63 3.72 8.93 -7.70
C VAL A 63 5.19 8.53 -7.59
N PHE A 64 6.09 9.49 -7.32
CA PHE A 64 7.51 9.20 -7.08
C PHE A 64 7.74 8.33 -5.84
N LEU A 65 7.03 8.59 -4.73
CA LEU A 65 7.08 7.75 -3.53
C LEU A 65 6.52 6.34 -3.80
N GLY A 66 5.43 6.25 -4.58
CA GLY A 66 4.90 4.99 -5.09
C GLY A 66 5.96 4.20 -5.87
N LEU A 67 6.72 4.87 -6.74
CA LEU A 67 7.84 4.27 -7.45
C LEU A 67 8.96 3.80 -6.51
N LEU A 68 9.34 4.59 -5.49
CA LEU A 68 10.33 4.17 -4.49
C LEU A 68 9.89 2.90 -3.74
N THR A 69 8.63 2.83 -3.32
CA THR A 69 8.08 1.62 -2.67
C THR A 69 8.05 0.42 -3.62
N PHE A 70 7.77 0.64 -4.92
CA PHE A 70 7.85 -0.41 -5.93
C PHE A 70 9.28 -0.89 -6.14
N LEU A 71 10.26 0.01 -6.21
CA LEU A 71 11.68 -0.34 -6.33
C LEU A 71 12.16 -1.14 -5.11
N HIS A 72 11.73 -0.77 -3.90
CA HIS A 72 11.97 -1.58 -2.70
C HIS A 72 11.36 -2.98 -2.84
N ALA A 73 10.08 -3.06 -3.24
CA ALA A 73 9.39 -4.34 -3.43
C ALA A 73 10.07 -5.22 -4.48
N TYR A 74 10.51 -4.63 -5.58
CA TYR A 74 11.24 -5.29 -6.66
C TYR A 74 12.62 -5.79 -6.21
N ARG A 75 13.38 -4.94 -5.50
CA ARG A 75 14.72 -5.28 -4.97
C ARG A 75 14.67 -6.42 -3.96
N HIS A 76 13.68 -6.41 -3.07
CA HIS A 76 13.50 -7.50 -2.09
C HIS A 76 12.89 -8.75 -2.72
N GLY A 77 12.10 -8.60 -3.80
CA GLY A 77 11.49 -9.70 -4.54
C GLY A 77 10.51 -10.53 -3.71
N GLY A 78 10.29 -11.77 -4.13
CA GLY A 78 9.46 -12.72 -3.39
C GLY A 78 8.03 -12.23 -3.18
N ARG A 79 7.56 -12.22 -1.93
CA ARG A 79 6.17 -11.85 -1.61
C ARG A 79 5.94 -10.35 -1.58
N TYR A 80 6.99 -9.53 -1.50
CA TYR A 80 6.86 -8.08 -1.40
C TYR A 80 6.24 -7.45 -2.64
N ILE A 81 6.55 -7.95 -3.84
CA ILE A 81 5.93 -7.48 -5.10
C ILE A 81 4.42 -7.75 -5.08
N PHE A 82 4.00 -8.94 -4.67
CA PHE A 82 2.58 -9.28 -4.58
C PHE A 82 1.88 -8.50 -3.47
N THR A 83 2.54 -8.25 -2.34
CA THR A 83 1.98 -7.37 -1.29
C THR A 83 1.78 -5.95 -1.82
N TRP A 84 2.74 -5.41 -2.58
CA TRP A 84 2.62 -4.09 -3.21
C TRP A 84 1.42 -4.04 -4.17
N LEU A 85 1.27 -5.05 -5.04
CA LEU A 85 0.10 -5.17 -5.93
C LEU A 85 -1.22 -5.33 -5.15
N GLY A 86 -1.20 -6.07 -4.04
CA GLY A 86 -2.35 -6.24 -3.17
C GLY A 86 -2.77 -4.92 -2.50
N ILE A 87 -1.81 -4.08 -2.10
CA ILE A 87 -2.07 -2.75 -1.54
C ILE A 87 -2.59 -1.78 -2.60
N TRP A 88 -2.02 -1.82 -3.81
CA TRP A 88 -2.56 -1.08 -4.95
C TRP A 88 -4.03 -1.45 -5.22
N TYR A 89 -4.34 -2.75 -5.23
CA TYR A 89 -5.71 -3.22 -5.38
C TYR A 89 -6.62 -2.87 -4.19
N LEU A 90 -6.10 -2.91 -2.95
CA LEU A 90 -6.82 -2.45 -1.77
C LEU A 90 -7.22 -0.97 -1.89
N GLY A 91 -6.32 -0.12 -2.41
CA GLY A 91 -6.62 1.28 -2.71
C GLY A 91 -7.74 1.43 -3.74
N ILE A 92 -7.73 0.62 -4.81
CA ILE A 92 -8.82 0.59 -5.80
C ILE A 92 -10.14 0.20 -5.15
N VAL A 93 -10.17 -0.87 -4.35
CA VAL A 93 -11.38 -1.33 -3.65
C VAL A 93 -11.91 -0.25 -2.71
N ASN A 94 -11.02 0.41 -1.95
CA ASN A 94 -11.41 1.45 -1.00
C ASN A 94 -12.05 2.66 -1.70
N GLU A 95 -11.42 3.18 -2.76
CA GLU A 95 -11.93 4.36 -3.48
C GLU A 95 -13.18 4.05 -4.31
N ASN A 96 -13.32 2.81 -4.80
CA ASN A 96 -14.51 2.40 -5.55
C ASN A 96 -15.67 1.95 -4.66
N ALA A 97 -15.50 1.88 -3.33
CA ALA A 97 -16.55 1.48 -2.40
C ALA A 97 -17.81 2.34 -2.52
N ILE A 98 -17.65 3.60 -2.94
CA ILE A 98 -18.73 4.56 -3.21
C ILE A 98 -19.73 4.01 -4.24
N HIS A 99 -19.26 3.30 -5.27
CA HIS A 99 -20.14 2.75 -6.31
C HIS A 99 -20.95 1.53 -5.82
N TRP A 100 -20.53 0.93 -4.71
CA TRP A 100 -21.09 -0.32 -4.18
C TRP A 100 -22.04 -0.01 -3.02
N TRP A 101 -21.67 0.99 -2.21
CA TRP A 101 -22.38 1.41 -1.02
C TRP A 101 -22.54 2.94 -0.99
N PRO A 102 -23.77 3.47 -1.13
CA PRO A 102 -24.03 4.91 -1.06
C PRO A 102 -23.54 5.58 0.23
N SER A 103 -23.44 4.82 1.32
CA SER A 103 -22.91 5.25 2.63
C SER A 103 -21.46 5.67 2.61
N PHE A 104 -20.71 5.31 1.57
CA PHE A 104 -19.34 5.75 1.37
C PHE A 104 -19.22 7.03 0.54
N ASP A 105 -20.33 7.55 -0.01
CA ASP A 105 -20.33 8.81 -0.75
C ASP A 105 -20.31 10.01 0.21
N TYR A 106 -19.17 10.19 0.89
CA TYR A 106 -18.94 11.29 1.83
C TYR A 106 -17.68 12.10 1.52
N VAL A 107 -16.97 11.76 0.44
CA VAL A 107 -15.71 12.41 0.04
C VAL A 107 -15.69 12.66 -1.46
N TRP A 108 -15.19 13.85 -1.83
CA TRP A 108 -14.94 14.24 -3.21
C TRP A 108 -13.49 14.69 -3.33
N HIS A 109 -12.76 14.12 -4.30
CA HIS A 109 -11.38 14.50 -4.54
C HIS A 109 -11.31 15.57 -5.62
N ALA A 110 -10.35 16.49 -5.47
CA ALA A 110 -10.03 17.44 -6.51
C ALA A 110 -9.47 16.73 -7.75
N GLN A 111 -9.69 17.38 -8.88
CA GLN A 111 -9.32 16.84 -10.18
C GLN A 111 -7.82 17.01 -10.38
N SER A 112 -7.16 15.88 -10.66
CA SER A 112 -5.72 15.80 -10.85
C SER A 112 -5.39 15.75 -12.34
N SER A 113 -4.12 15.59 -12.72
CA SER A 113 -3.78 15.53 -14.15
C SER A 113 -4.55 14.42 -14.89
N LEU A 114 -4.75 13.29 -14.22
CA LEU A 114 -5.58 12.16 -14.65
C LEU A 114 -6.51 11.74 -13.51
N THR A 115 -7.81 11.76 -13.72
CA THR A 115 -8.80 11.29 -12.75
C THR A 115 -9.55 10.07 -13.31
N PHE A 116 -9.75 9.06 -12.49
CA PHE A 116 -10.34 7.77 -12.84
C PHE A 116 -11.74 7.59 -12.25
N PHE A 117 -12.46 6.57 -12.74
CA PHE A 117 -13.75 6.10 -12.20
C PHE A 117 -14.83 7.19 -12.09
N GLY A 118 -15.16 7.81 -13.23
CA GLY A 118 -16.16 8.86 -13.32
C GLY A 118 -15.70 10.15 -12.66
N MET A 119 -14.40 10.47 -12.78
CA MET A 119 -13.79 11.67 -12.19
C MET A 119 -13.80 11.68 -10.66
N ARG A 120 -13.82 10.51 -10.03
CA ARG A 120 -13.82 10.39 -8.56
C ARG A 120 -12.43 10.24 -7.98
N VAL A 121 -11.53 9.52 -8.65
CA VAL A 121 -10.28 9.07 -8.02
C VAL A 121 -9.06 9.61 -8.77
N PRO A 122 -8.27 10.51 -8.19
CA PRO A 122 -7.12 11.10 -8.87
C PRO A 122 -5.93 10.12 -8.97
N LEU A 123 -5.03 10.37 -9.92
CA LEU A 123 -3.88 9.52 -10.24
C LEU A 123 -3.01 9.21 -9.02
N TYR A 124 -2.69 10.26 -8.25
CA TYR A 124 -1.77 10.16 -7.13
C TYR A 124 -2.30 9.25 -6.02
N LEU A 125 -3.63 9.12 -5.88
CA LEU A 125 -4.24 8.24 -4.90
C LEU A 125 -3.99 6.77 -5.28
N ILE A 126 -4.34 6.38 -6.50
CA ILE A 126 -4.23 5.00 -7.00
C ILE A 126 -2.77 4.56 -7.09
N PHE A 127 -1.91 5.35 -7.72
CA PHE A 127 -0.54 4.93 -8.03
C PHE A 127 0.50 5.35 -6.99
N GLY A 128 0.15 6.27 -6.09
CA GLY A 128 1.08 6.88 -5.15
C GLY A 128 0.71 6.68 -3.69
N LYS A 129 -0.28 7.42 -3.19
CA LYS A 129 -0.65 7.54 -1.77
C LYS A 129 -0.79 6.20 -1.07
N TYR A 130 -1.64 5.31 -1.60
CA TYR A 130 -1.89 4.00 -0.96
C TYR A 130 -0.63 3.16 -0.86
N ASN A 131 0.18 3.11 -1.92
CA ASN A 131 1.45 2.40 -1.89
C ASN A 131 2.44 3.08 -0.93
N ALA A 132 2.66 4.38 -1.06
CA ALA A 132 3.58 5.13 -0.22
C ALA A 132 3.28 5.00 1.27
N ILE A 133 2.01 5.03 1.67
CA ILE A 133 1.59 4.90 3.07
C ILE A 133 1.51 3.42 3.47
N LEU A 134 0.60 2.64 2.89
CA LEU A 134 0.28 1.30 3.41
C LEU A 134 1.41 0.30 3.18
N TYR A 135 2.15 0.37 2.07
CA TYR A 135 3.26 -0.57 1.85
C TYR A 135 4.41 -0.25 2.80
N THR A 136 4.72 1.02 3.00
CA THR A 136 5.72 1.46 3.99
C THR A 136 5.30 1.02 5.39
N SER A 137 4.03 1.22 5.77
CA SER A 137 3.48 0.74 7.04
C SER A 137 3.66 -0.76 7.21
N TYR A 138 3.28 -1.54 6.19
CA TYR A 138 3.45 -2.98 6.22
C TYR A 138 4.92 -3.37 6.46
N VAL A 139 5.86 -2.84 5.68
CA VAL A 139 7.28 -3.21 5.81
C VAL A 139 7.86 -2.78 7.16
N ILE A 140 7.55 -1.57 7.64
CA ILE A 140 8.01 -1.11 8.96
C ILE A 140 7.46 -2.01 10.08
N SER A 141 6.19 -2.39 10.02
CA SER A 141 5.62 -3.34 11.00
C SER A 141 6.26 -4.73 10.92
N ARG A 142 6.63 -5.19 9.71
CA ARG A 142 7.39 -6.45 9.53
C ARG A 142 8.78 -6.41 10.16
N ARG A 143 9.45 -5.25 10.16
CA ARG A 143 10.78 -5.06 10.78
C ARG A 143 10.76 -5.19 12.29
N MET A 144 9.61 -5.01 12.93
CA MET A 144 9.48 -5.22 14.38
C MET A 144 9.40 -6.70 14.78
N TYR A 145 9.24 -7.63 13.82
CA TYR A 145 9.10 -9.07 14.08
C TYR A 145 7.99 -9.44 15.08
N LEU A 146 6.94 -8.64 15.13
CA LEU A 146 5.81 -8.83 16.05
C LEU A 146 5.07 -10.18 15.79
N PRO A 147 4.41 -10.74 16.83
CA PRO A 147 3.44 -11.82 16.67
C PRO A 147 2.27 -11.36 15.80
N TRP A 148 1.58 -12.35 15.24
CA TRP A 148 0.56 -12.14 14.21
C TRP A 148 -0.60 -11.24 14.66
N TRP A 149 -1.00 -11.33 15.93
CA TRP A 149 -2.08 -10.54 16.49
C TRP A 149 -1.72 -9.06 16.71
N SER A 150 -0.43 -8.72 16.82
CA SER A 150 0.02 -7.34 17.06
C SER A 150 0.52 -6.65 15.78
N GLU A 151 1.01 -7.41 14.81
CA GLU A 151 1.53 -6.90 13.53
C GLU A 151 0.51 -6.04 12.76
N GLY A 152 -0.77 -6.43 12.76
CA GLY A 152 -1.84 -5.64 12.14
C GLY A 152 -2.06 -4.29 12.84
N SER A 153 -2.12 -4.28 14.17
CA SER A 153 -2.23 -3.04 14.94
C SER A 153 -1.05 -2.11 14.70
N ALA A 154 0.18 -2.65 14.59
CA ALA A 154 1.34 -1.86 14.22
C ALA A 154 1.21 -1.24 12.82
N MET A 155 0.72 -1.99 11.84
CA MET A 155 0.50 -1.48 10.48
C MET A 155 -0.56 -0.37 10.47
N GLY A 156 -1.64 -0.54 11.24
CA GLY A 156 -2.68 0.48 11.42
C GLY A 156 -2.14 1.78 12.02
N LEU A 157 -1.33 1.68 13.09
CA LEU A 157 -0.70 2.84 13.72
C LEU A 157 0.26 3.57 12.78
N VAL A 158 1.13 2.84 12.08
CA VAL A 158 2.08 3.47 11.14
C VAL A 158 1.34 4.14 9.98
N ALA A 159 0.29 3.50 9.44
CA ALA A 159 -0.54 4.09 8.41
C ALA A 159 -1.19 5.40 8.88
N LEU A 160 -1.76 5.40 10.09
CA LEU A 160 -2.35 6.60 10.68
C LEU A 160 -1.32 7.72 10.86
N MET A 161 -0.13 7.42 11.37
CA MET A 161 0.93 8.41 11.58
C MET A 161 1.40 9.08 10.29
N MET A 162 1.36 8.36 9.18
CA MET A 162 1.69 8.88 7.85
C MET A 162 0.50 9.60 7.19
N ASP A 163 -0.73 9.17 7.44
CA ASP A 163 -1.97 9.72 6.86
C ASP A 163 -2.52 10.92 7.64
N PHE A 164 -2.13 11.14 8.90
CA PHE A 164 -2.61 12.27 9.71
C PHE A 164 -2.24 13.63 9.10
N PRO A 165 -0.95 13.95 8.81
CA PRO A 165 -0.63 15.24 8.18
C PRO A 165 -1.24 15.36 6.78
N TYR A 166 -1.31 14.25 6.03
CA TYR A 166 -2.01 14.21 4.74
C TYR A 166 -3.45 14.69 4.89
N SER A 167 -4.19 14.17 5.87
CA SER A 167 -5.62 14.48 6.04
C SER A 167 -5.83 15.94 6.43
N VAL A 168 -4.97 16.50 7.29
CA VAL A 168 -5.02 17.92 7.68
C VAL A 168 -4.66 18.86 6.51
N ILE A 169 -3.68 18.49 5.69
CA ILE A 169 -3.22 19.26 4.52
C ILE A 169 -4.20 19.18 3.37
N SER A 170 -4.66 17.97 3.05
CA SER A 170 -5.52 17.71 1.90
C SER A 170 -6.84 18.48 1.98
N VAL A 171 -7.44 18.60 3.17
CA VAL A 171 -8.68 19.38 3.34
C VAL A 171 -8.40 20.88 3.21
N LYS A 172 -7.37 21.38 3.89
CA LYS A 172 -7.09 22.83 3.88
C LYS A 172 -6.62 23.34 2.52
N LEU A 173 -5.95 22.50 1.73
CA LEU A 173 -5.50 22.82 0.38
C LEU A 173 -6.45 22.30 -0.71
N LEU A 174 -7.69 21.93 -0.35
CA LEU A 174 -8.74 21.50 -1.27
C LEU A 174 -8.37 20.32 -2.18
N TRP A 175 -7.49 19.42 -1.74
CA TRP A 175 -7.25 18.16 -2.46
C TRP A 175 -8.43 17.22 -2.32
N LEU A 176 -9.19 17.34 -1.24
CA LEU A 176 -10.44 16.65 -1.04
C LEU A 176 -11.42 17.52 -0.23
N GLN A 177 -12.69 17.24 -0.42
CA GLN A 177 -13.83 17.84 0.27
C GLN A 177 -14.62 16.73 0.97
N TRP A 178 -15.03 17.00 2.19
CA TRP A 178 -15.91 16.12 2.97
C TRP A 178 -17.38 16.54 2.83
N HIS A 179 -18.28 15.59 3.07
CA HIS A 179 -19.71 15.85 3.12
C HIS A 179 -20.08 16.73 4.32
N ASP A 180 -20.80 17.82 4.07
CA ASP A 180 -21.14 18.83 5.07
C ASP A 180 -21.94 18.27 6.26
N THR A 181 -23.06 17.60 5.99
CA THR A 181 -24.00 17.19 7.05
C THR A 181 -23.98 15.72 7.43
N ASP A 182 -22.95 14.96 7.06
CA ASP A 182 -22.92 13.53 7.37
C ASP A 182 -22.54 13.32 8.85
N PRO A 183 -23.41 12.72 9.68
CA PRO A 183 -23.17 12.62 11.12
C PRO A 183 -22.05 11.64 11.49
N THR A 184 -21.60 10.79 10.56
CA THR A 184 -20.45 9.90 10.80
C THR A 184 -19.12 10.64 10.76
N ILE A 185 -19.08 11.83 10.14
CA ILE A 185 -17.88 12.65 9.95
C ILE A 185 -18.06 14.08 10.48
N SER A 186 -19.07 14.30 11.32
CA SER A 186 -19.40 15.61 11.89
C SER A 186 -18.29 16.15 12.79
N GLU A 187 -17.69 15.29 13.61
CA GLU A 187 -16.57 15.65 14.47
C GLU A 187 -15.23 15.57 13.74
N ARG A 188 -14.52 16.70 13.71
CA ARG A 188 -13.34 16.89 12.89
C ARG A 188 -12.19 17.51 13.68
N SER A 189 -10.96 17.13 13.32
CA SER A 189 -9.72 17.76 13.75
C SER A 189 -9.13 18.50 12.55
N TYR A 190 -9.06 19.83 12.61
CA TYR A 190 -8.62 20.65 11.47
C TYR A 190 -9.38 20.32 10.17
N TRP A 191 -10.71 20.17 10.27
CA TRP A 191 -11.61 19.77 9.18
C TRP A 191 -11.43 18.34 8.63
N ALA A 192 -10.50 17.56 9.17
CA ALA A 192 -10.37 16.13 8.87
C ALA A 192 -11.16 15.28 9.90
N PRO A 193 -12.07 14.38 9.48
CA PRO A 193 -12.92 13.61 10.39
C PRO A 193 -12.16 12.61 11.25
N TRP A 194 -12.50 12.53 12.54
CA TRP A 194 -11.92 11.54 13.47
C TRP A 194 -12.24 10.09 13.10
N SER A 195 -13.42 9.85 12.54
CA SER A 195 -13.87 8.53 12.11
C SER A 195 -13.05 7.97 10.95
N VAL A 196 -12.57 8.82 10.04
CA VAL A 196 -11.73 8.42 8.91
C VAL A 196 -10.37 7.89 9.39
N TYR A 197 -9.78 8.50 10.42
CA TYR A 197 -8.55 7.99 11.05
C TYR A 197 -8.73 6.59 11.61
N ALA A 198 -9.84 6.34 12.31
CA ALA A 198 -10.17 5.02 12.83
C ALA A 198 -10.41 4.01 11.70
N LEU A 199 -11.19 4.38 10.68
CA LEU A 199 -11.49 3.53 9.54
C LEU A 199 -10.22 3.11 8.77
N ASN A 200 -9.36 4.06 8.41
CA ASN A 200 -8.11 3.79 7.69
C ASN A 200 -7.18 2.88 8.52
N SER A 201 -7.12 3.10 9.84
CA SER A 201 -6.33 2.26 10.76
C SER A 201 -6.87 0.83 10.83
N CYS A 202 -8.21 0.66 10.89
CA CYS A 202 -8.86 -0.64 10.87
C CYS A 202 -8.62 -1.38 9.54
N ILE A 203 -8.76 -0.71 8.40
CA ILE A 203 -8.52 -1.31 7.08
C ILE A 203 -7.07 -1.77 6.94
N ALA A 204 -6.10 -0.94 7.34
CA ALA A 204 -4.68 -1.29 7.30
C ALA A 204 -4.38 -2.51 8.21
N CYS A 205 -4.92 -2.52 9.42
CA CYS A 205 -4.79 -3.61 10.37
C CYS A 205 -5.40 -4.93 9.83
N SER A 206 -6.63 -4.86 9.34
CA SER A 206 -7.35 -6.01 8.79
C SER A 206 -6.69 -6.55 7.51
N PHE A 207 -6.13 -5.69 6.65
CA PHE A 207 -5.35 -6.13 5.51
C PHE A 207 -4.14 -6.97 5.91
N ALA A 208 -3.35 -6.53 6.90
CA ALA A 208 -2.19 -7.27 7.38
C ALA A 208 -2.57 -8.67 7.89
N TRP A 209 -3.63 -8.74 8.71
CA TRP A 209 -4.15 -10.01 9.23
C TRP A 209 -4.69 -10.90 8.13
N SER A 210 -5.56 -10.38 7.26
CA SER A 210 -6.13 -11.15 6.14
C SER A 210 -5.03 -11.67 5.21
N LEU A 211 -4.00 -10.88 4.92
CA LEU A 211 -2.87 -11.29 4.09
C LEU A 211 -2.09 -12.43 4.75
N ARG A 212 -1.80 -12.30 6.05
CA ARG A 212 -1.05 -13.32 6.80
C ARG A 212 -1.84 -14.62 6.91
N VAL A 213 -3.12 -14.57 7.26
CA VAL A 213 -4.01 -15.74 7.35
C VAL A 213 -4.17 -16.40 5.98
N SER A 214 -4.44 -15.62 4.93
CA SER A 214 -4.62 -16.17 3.59
C SER A 214 -3.35 -16.85 3.07
N ARG A 215 -2.16 -16.26 3.32
CA ARG A 215 -0.88 -16.91 3.00
C ARG A 215 -0.64 -18.17 3.83
N TYR A 216 -0.98 -18.15 5.12
CA TYR A 216 -0.81 -19.32 5.99
C TYR A 216 -1.67 -20.51 5.54
N VAL A 217 -2.93 -20.26 5.16
CA VAL A 217 -3.89 -21.30 4.76
C VAL A 217 -3.64 -21.78 3.33
N LEU A 218 -3.33 -20.87 2.41
CA LEU A 218 -3.31 -21.17 0.98
C LEU A 218 -1.90 -21.34 0.42
N LEU A 219 -0.83 -21.00 1.12
CA LEU A 219 0.51 -21.02 0.52
C LEU A 219 1.53 -21.72 1.42
N PRO A 220 2.56 -22.34 0.83
CA PRO A 220 3.66 -22.90 1.61
C PRO A 220 4.40 -21.78 2.36
N GLN A 221 4.99 -22.10 3.52
CA GLN A 221 5.76 -21.12 4.29
C GLN A 221 6.91 -20.50 3.49
N LYS A 222 7.61 -21.33 2.71
CA LYS A 222 8.66 -20.88 1.77
C LYS A 222 8.04 -20.41 0.47
N TYR A 223 8.53 -19.29 -0.05
CA TYR A 223 8.09 -18.75 -1.32
C TYR A 223 8.42 -19.69 -2.48
N ASP A 224 7.44 -19.96 -3.33
CA ASP A 224 7.53 -20.85 -4.48
C ASP A 224 7.10 -20.10 -5.75
N TRP A 225 8.06 -19.77 -6.62
CA TRP A 225 7.80 -18.96 -7.81
C TRP A 225 6.83 -19.64 -8.80
N MET A 226 6.72 -20.98 -8.76
CA MET A 226 5.77 -21.70 -9.59
C MET A 226 4.31 -21.43 -9.19
N LEU A 227 4.08 -20.95 -7.96
CA LEU A 227 2.77 -20.61 -7.42
C LEU A 227 2.48 -19.10 -7.49
N PHE A 228 3.16 -18.36 -8.38
CA PHE A 228 3.00 -16.90 -8.47
C PHE A 228 1.54 -16.45 -8.70
N MET A 229 0.77 -17.18 -9.52
CA MET A 229 -0.66 -16.88 -9.71
C MET A 229 -1.46 -17.07 -8.43
N ARG A 230 -1.13 -18.08 -7.62
CA ARG A 230 -1.78 -18.31 -6.33
C ARG A 230 -1.40 -17.22 -5.33
N GLU A 231 -0.14 -16.78 -5.29
CA GLU A 231 0.28 -15.62 -4.50
C GLU A 231 -0.48 -14.35 -4.90
N PHE A 232 -0.61 -14.08 -6.20
CA PHE A 232 -1.37 -12.94 -6.72
C PHE A 232 -2.85 -13.00 -6.30
N LEU A 233 -3.54 -14.13 -6.54
CA LEU A 233 -4.94 -14.30 -6.14
C LEU A 233 -5.15 -14.20 -4.62
N VAL A 234 -4.22 -14.75 -3.83
CA VAL A 234 -4.24 -14.63 -2.36
C VAL A 234 -4.12 -13.16 -1.93
N THR A 235 -3.26 -12.38 -2.58
CA THR A 235 -3.13 -10.95 -2.26
C THR A 235 -4.37 -10.13 -2.64
N LEU A 236 -5.01 -10.43 -3.78
CA LEU A 236 -6.28 -9.79 -4.16
C LEU A 236 -7.40 -10.15 -3.19
N TRP A 237 -7.48 -11.43 -2.80
CA TRP A 237 -8.44 -11.90 -1.82
C TRP A 237 -8.24 -11.25 -0.46
N ALA A 238 -6.99 -11.15 -0.01
CA ALA A 238 -6.63 -10.49 1.24
C ALA A 238 -6.95 -8.99 1.25
N ALA A 239 -6.82 -8.32 0.11
CA ALA A 239 -7.23 -6.92 -0.05
C ALA A 239 -8.75 -6.74 0.06
N THR A 240 -9.54 -7.52 -0.69
CA THR A 240 -11.02 -7.45 -0.59
C THR A 240 -11.52 -7.80 0.80
N LEU A 241 -11.02 -8.89 1.40
CA LEU A 241 -11.38 -9.28 2.77
C LEU A 241 -10.87 -8.28 3.80
N GLY A 242 -9.66 -7.76 3.63
CA GLY A 242 -9.07 -6.77 4.52
C GLY A 242 -9.90 -5.50 4.58
N PHE A 243 -10.36 -5.00 3.43
CA PHE A 243 -11.31 -3.89 3.35
C PHE A 243 -12.62 -4.21 4.07
N GLY A 244 -13.27 -5.33 3.72
CA GLY A 244 -14.55 -5.71 4.32
C GLY A 244 -14.49 -5.91 5.84
N ILE A 245 -13.47 -6.63 6.33
CA ILE A 245 -13.24 -6.84 7.77
C ILE A 245 -12.88 -5.52 8.45
N GLY A 246 -12.09 -4.66 7.81
CA GLY A 246 -11.72 -3.36 8.35
C GLY A 246 -12.92 -2.44 8.54
N VAL A 247 -13.76 -2.31 7.51
CA VAL A 247 -15.03 -1.58 7.56
C VAL A 247 -15.93 -2.17 8.65
N TYR A 248 -16.10 -3.48 8.68
CA TYR A 248 -16.95 -4.14 9.67
C TYR A 248 -16.42 -3.95 11.10
N THR A 249 -15.11 -4.04 11.31
CA THR A 249 -14.46 -3.79 12.61
C THR A 249 -14.65 -2.36 13.06
N PHE A 250 -14.48 -1.39 12.14
CA PHE A 250 -14.78 0.01 12.41
C PHE A 250 -16.23 0.15 12.87
N TYR A 251 -17.21 -0.35 12.13
CA TYR A 251 -18.60 -0.23 12.55
C TYR A 251 -18.93 -1.02 13.84
N LEU A 252 -18.30 -2.17 14.10
CA LEU A 252 -18.53 -2.92 15.34
C LEU A 252 -17.97 -2.24 16.58
N VAL A 253 -16.81 -1.60 16.48
CA VAL A 253 -16.13 -1.00 17.63
C VAL A 253 -16.52 0.47 17.79
N PHE A 254 -16.49 1.22 16.70
CA PHE A 254 -16.71 2.66 16.70
C PHE A 254 -18.20 3.02 16.84
N HIS A 255 -19.08 2.33 16.10
CA HIS A 255 -20.49 2.73 16.03
C HIS A 255 -21.24 2.57 17.37
N PRO A 256 -21.05 1.51 18.18
CA PRO A 256 -21.70 1.45 19.49
C PRO A 256 -21.22 2.55 20.43
N ILE A 257 -19.92 2.86 20.42
CA ILE A 257 -19.34 3.92 21.26
C ILE A 257 -19.90 5.29 20.85
N HIS A 258 -19.86 5.61 19.56
CA HIS A 258 -20.29 6.91 19.06
C HIS A 258 -21.82 7.06 19.00
N SER A 259 -22.50 6.12 18.33
CA SER A 259 -23.91 6.27 17.99
C SER A 259 -24.85 5.82 19.11
N VAL A 260 -24.49 4.79 19.89
CA VAL A 260 -25.32 4.28 20.99
C VAL A 260 -24.98 4.98 22.31
N LEU A 261 -23.71 5.06 22.68
CA LEU A 261 -23.30 5.72 23.93
C LEU A 261 -23.17 7.25 23.81
N LYS A 262 -23.33 7.81 22.60
CA LYS A 262 -23.21 9.26 22.34
C LYS A 262 -21.87 9.85 22.79
N ILE A 263 -20.81 9.03 22.78
CA ILE A 263 -19.46 9.47 23.08
C ILE A 263 -18.88 10.13 21.83
N SER A 264 -18.10 11.20 22.02
CA SER A 264 -17.43 11.89 20.91
C SER A 264 -16.61 10.94 20.04
N SER A 265 -16.70 11.12 18.73
CA SER A 265 -15.91 10.39 17.72
C SER A 265 -14.41 10.51 17.99
N ALA A 266 -13.95 11.68 18.45
CA ALA A 266 -12.56 11.87 18.84
C ALA A 266 -12.14 10.91 19.97
N VAL A 267 -12.97 10.78 21.01
CA VAL A 267 -12.70 9.89 22.14
C VAL A 267 -12.72 8.43 21.70
N ALA A 268 -13.69 8.03 20.86
CA ALA A 268 -13.76 6.67 20.32
C ALA A 268 -12.52 6.31 19.50
N THR A 269 -12.05 7.23 18.65
CA THR A 269 -10.82 7.05 17.86
C THR A 269 -9.59 6.96 18.78
N ILE A 270 -9.49 7.79 19.82
CA ILE A 270 -8.38 7.73 20.78
C ILE A 270 -8.37 6.40 21.54
N ILE A 271 -9.52 5.86 21.95
CA ILE A 271 -9.62 4.55 22.60
C ILE A 271 -9.11 3.44 21.68
N LEU A 272 -9.54 3.44 20.41
CA LEU A 272 -9.09 2.47 19.41
C LEU A 272 -7.56 2.55 19.21
N ILE A 273 -7.03 3.74 18.98
CA ILE A 273 -5.59 3.95 18.78
C ILE A 273 -4.81 3.55 20.03
N SER A 274 -5.29 3.92 21.22
CA SER A 274 -4.66 3.56 22.49
C SER A 274 -4.62 2.04 22.67
N SER A 275 -5.69 1.32 22.29
CA SER A 275 -5.70 -0.14 22.31
C SER A 275 -4.63 -0.73 21.38
N TYR A 276 -4.46 -0.17 20.18
CA TYR A 276 -3.40 -0.61 19.26
C TYR A 276 -2.01 -0.31 19.83
N VAL A 277 -1.80 0.86 20.44
CA VAL A 277 -0.53 1.22 21.08
C VAL A 277 -0.19 0.24 22.19
N ILE A 278 -1.16 -0.11 23.06
CA ILE A 278 -0.96 -1.09 24.13
C ILE A 278 -0.59 -2.46 23.56
N LEU A 279 -1.32 -2.95 22.55
CA LEU A 279 -1.04 -4.24 21.91
C LEU A 279 0.36 -4.29 21.29
N VAL A 280 0.79 -3.22 20.63
CA VAL A 280 2.13 -3.12 20.03
C VAL A 280 3.18 -3.01 21.12
N PHE A 281 2.96 -2.18 22.13
CA PHE A 281 3.91 -1.96 23.22
C PHE A 281 4.16 -3.22 24.05
N VAL A 282 3.08 -3.88 24.51
CA VAL A 282 3.17 -5.15 25.26
C VAL A 282 3.88 -6.20 24.43
N SER A 283 3.56 -6.26 23.14
CA SER A 283 4.16 -7.23 22.24
C SER A 283 5.64 -6.96 21.95
N ASP A 284 6.04 -5.70 21.78
CA ASP A 284 7.44 -5.32 21.50
C ASP A 284 8.32 -5.57 22.74
N ARG A 285 7.79 -5.29 23.94
CA ARG A 285 8.48 -5.55 25.21
C ARG A 285 8.71 -7.03 25.49
N ASN A 286 7.73 -7.87 25.12
CA ASN A 286 7.80 -9.31 25.29
C ASN A 286 8.41 -10.03 24.07
N ASN A 287 9.01 -9.28 23.12
CA ASN A 287 9.55 -9.87 21.91
C ASN A 287 10.93 -10.50 22.17
N SER A 288 10.94 -11.82 22.42
CA SER A 288 12.18 -12.58 22.64
C SER A 288 12.94 -12.96 21.36
N ARG A 289 12.47 -12.52 20.18
CA ARG A 289 13.11 -12.89 18.91
C ARG A 289 14.43 -12.13 18.73
N PRO A 290 15.56 -12.81 18.52
CA PRO A 290 16.85 -12.14 18.34
C PRO A 290 16.86 -11.22 17.12
N GLU A 291 16.06 -11.52 16.09
CA GLU A 291 16.00 -10.69 14.88
C GLU A 291 15.27 -9.34 15.09
N SER A 292 14.52 -9.19 16.18
CA SER A 292 13.72 -7.99 16.46
C SER A 292 14.55 -6.74 16.80
N ARG A 293 15.81 -6.93 17.21
CA ARG A 293 16.74 -5.87 17.58
C ARG A 293 18.04 -6.02 16.79
N PRO A 294 18.73 -4.93 16.44
CA PRO A 294 20.07 -5.01 15.86
C PRO A 294 21.05 -5.59 16.89
N HIS A 295 21.95 -6.47 16.45
CA HIS A 295 23.00 -6.97 17.33
C HIS A 295 23.97 -5.84 17.71
N PRO A 296 24.47 -5.79 18.96
CA PRO A 296 25.48 -4.83 19.36
C PRO A 296 26.69 -4.87 18.40
N GLY A 297 27.00 -3.74 17.76
CA GLY A 297 28.12 -3.61 16.82
C GLY A 297 27.79 -3.88 15.34
N GLU A 298 26.56 -4.29 15.00
CA GLU A 298 26.17 -4.53 13.61
C GLU A 298 25.96 -3.20 12.85
N LYS A 299 26.85 -2.91 11.90
CA LYS A 299 26.72 -1.73 11.02
C LYS A 299 25.74 -2.03 9.89
N ARG A 300 24.45 -1.76 10.11
CA ARG A 300 23.43 -1.87 9.07
C ARG A 300 23.31 -0.57 8.28
N TYR A 301 23.22 -0.71 6.96
CA TYR A 301 22.78 0.38 6.10
C TYR A 301 21.28 0.59 6.32
N TRP A 302 20.91 1.72 6.91
CA TRP A 302 19.54 1.99 7.35
C TRP A 302 18.73 2.85 6.37
N PHE A 303 19.40 3.58 5.49
CA PHE A 303 18.77 4.53 4.57
C PHE A 303 18.40 3.89 3.24
N ASP A 304 17.30 3.14 3.23
CA ASP A 304 16.75 2.52 2.02
C ASP A 304 15.70 3.39 1.33
N GLU A 305 15.06 2.84 0.29
CA GLU A 305 14.04 3.55 -0.49
C GLU A 305 12.83 3.95 0.35
N LEU A 306 12.51 3.19 1.41
CA LEU A 306 11.39 3.49 2.32
C LEU A 306 11.75 4.59 3.30
N ALA A 307 12.96 4.57 3.87
CA ALA A 307 13.46 5.65 4.71
C ALA A 307 13.49 6.98 3.92
N CYS A 308 13.99 6.92 2.67
CA CYS A 308 13.94 8.06 1.76
C CYS A 308 12.49 8.53 1.52
N SER A 309 11.57 7.59 1.25
CA SER A 309 10.15 7.90 1.04
C SER A 309 9.51 8.59 2.25
N VAL A 310 9.77 8.10 3.46
CA VAL A 310 9.29 8.69 4.72
C VAL A 310 9.86 10.10 4.91
N CYS A 311 11.18 10.28 4.73
CA CYS A 311 11.82 11.59 4.87
C CYS A 311 11.25 12.61 3.88
N LEU A 312 11.12 12.24 2.60
CA LEU A 312 10.56 13.12 1.58
C LEU A 312 9.10 13.47 1.85
N LEU A 313 8.29 12.51 2.31
CA LEU A 313 6.88 12.72 2.63
C LEU A 313 6.69 13.73 3.76
N PHE A 314 7.37 13.53 4.90
CA PHE A 314 7.22 14.42 6.05
C PHE A 314 7.89 15.79 5.83
N LEU A 315 9.01 15.83 5.09
CA LEU A 315 9.61 17.09 4.68
C LEU A 315 8.67 17.86 3.76
N PHE A 316 8.01 17.19 2.83
CA PHE A 316 7.02 17.81 1.96
C PHE A 316 5.85 18.40 2.75
N TYR A 317 5.28 17.66 3.70
CA TYR A 317 4.21 18.19 4.56
C TYR A 317 4.65 19.44 5.34
N ALA A 318 5.84 19.40 5.95
CA ALA A 318 6.38 20.52 6.71
C ALA A 318 6.65 21.76 5.82
N ILE A 319 7.19 21.57 4.62
CA ILE A 319 7.42 22.66 3.66
C ILE A 319 6.08 23.24 3.19
N LEU A 320 5.13 22.37 2.83
CA LEU A 320 3.86 22.79 2.27
C LEU A 320 3.03 23.59 3.28
N SER A 321 3.05 23.24 4.57
CA SER A 321 2.36 24.02 5.61
C SER A 321 2.90 25.46 5.76
N VAL A 322 4.16 25.69 5.39
CA VAL A 322 4.81 27.01 5.48
C VAL A 322 4.64 27.81 4.20
N ILE A 323 4.71 27.17 3.02
CA ILE A 323 4.72 27.88 1.74
C ILE A 323 3.32 28.01 1.14
N ALA A 324 2.46 27.00 1.29
CA ALA A 324 1.15 27.00 0.64
C ALA A 324 0.25 28.09 1.22
N ASP A 325 -0.44 28.79 0.31
CA ASP A 325 -1.47 29.75 0.65
C ASP A 325 -2.83 29.24 0.14
N PRO A 326 -3.72 28.78 1.05
CA PRO A 326 -5.00 28.21 0.68
C PRO A 326 -5.93 29.22 0.01
N ALA A 327 -5.77 30.54 0.25
CA ALA A 327 -6.61 31.56 -0.34
C ALA A 327 -6.47 31.67 -1.87
N ASN A 328 -5.31 31.32 -2.40
CA ASN A 328 -5.04 31.35 -3.84
C ASN A 328 -5.45 30.07 -4.57
N ILE A 329 -6.05 29.11 -3.86
CA ILE A 329 -6.39 27.80 -4.40
C ILE A 329 -7.84 27.79 -4.89
N VAL A 330 -8.03 27.39 -6.15
CA VAL A 330 -9.35 27.19 -6.75
C VAL A 330 -9.45 25.76 -7.25
N ALA A 331 -10.29 24.96 -6.59
CA ALA A 331 -10.54 23.58 -6.98
C ALA A 331 -11.79 23.51 -7.87
N ASP A 332 -11.59 23.44 -9.19
CA ASP A 332 -12.68 23.15 -10.14
C ASP A 332 -12.79 21.64 -10.35
N GLY A 333 -13.98 21.10 -10.11
CA GLY A 333 -14.17 19.66 -10.15
C GLY A 333 -15.56 19.19 -9.76
N MET A 334 -15.65 17.87 -9.61
CA MET A 334 -16.81 17.22 -9.03
C MET A 334 -16.77 17.35 -7.51
N HIS A 335 -17.82 17.94 -6.95
CA HIS A 335 -17.97 18.19 -5.50
C HIS A 335 -19.32 17.69 -5.02
N GLN A 336 -19.62 17.89 -3.72
CA GLN A 336 -20.95 17.61 -3.18
C GLN A 336 -22.02 18.35 -4.01
N PRO A 337 -23.02 17.67 -4.58
CA PRO A 337 -23.97 18.29 -5.48
C PRO A 337 -24.72 19.46 -4.82
N ILE A 338 -24.86 20.59 -5.52
CA ILE A 338 -25.66 21.73 -5.05
C ILE A 338 -27.09 21.59 -5.55
N GLY A 339 -28.06 21.82 -4.65
CA GLY A 339 -29.48 21.63 -4.92
C GLY A 339 -30.36 22.15 -3.77
N PRO A 340 -31.66 21.79 -3.75
CA PRO A 340 -32.59 22.25 -2.72
C PRO A 340 -32.21 21.76 -1.31
N CYS A 341 -32.05 22.69 -0.36
CA CYS A 341 -31.59 22.39 1.00
C CYS A 341 -32.57 21.53 1.83
N SER A 342 -33.84 21.45 1.45
CA SER A 342 -34.87 20.70 2.18
C SER A 342 -34.89 19.20 1.88
N ILE A 343 -34.04 18.72 0.96
CA ILE A 343 -34.03 17.32 0.54
C ILE A 343 -32.97 16.57 1.33
N THR A 344 -33.43 15.68 2.20
CA THR A 344 -32.61 14.72 2.93
C THR A 344 -32.61 13.37 2.24
N GLU A 345 -31.54 12.60 2.45
CA GLU A 345 -31.45 11.20 2.08
C GLU A 345 -31.18 10.35 3.32
N THR A 346 -31.79 9.17 3.34
CA THR A 346 -31.54 8.17 4.37
C THR A 346 -30.61 7.12 3.80
N VAL A 347 -29.46 6.96 4.44
CA VAL A 347 -28.42 6.04 3.99
C VAL A 347 -28.23 4.95 5.04
N LYS A 348 -28.26 3.69 4.58
CA LYS A 348 -28.13 2.52 5.45
C LYS A 348 -26.66 2.23 5.71
N THR A 349 -26.26 2.19 6.96
CA THR A 349 -24.92 1.70 7.34
C THR A 349 -24.82 0.18 7.21
N PRO A 350 -23.60 -0.39 7.12
CA PRO A 350 -23.39 -1.84 7.17
C PRO A 350 -23.94 -2.54 8.43
N THR A 351 -24.14 -1.79 9.52
CA THR A 351 -24.81 -2.27 10.75
C THR A 351 -26.33 -2.17 10.69
N PHE A 352 -26.89 -1.89 9.51
CA PHE A 352 -28.33 -1.70 9.26
C PHE A 352 -28.97 -0.56 10.07
N THR A 353 -28.16 0.41 10.52
CA THR A 353 -28.68 1.64 11.13
C THR A 353 -28.86 2.70 10.07
N ASP A 354 -30.00 3.38 10.14
CA ASP A 354 -30.39 4.42 9.19
C ASP A 354 -29.77 5.75 9.63
N ILE A 355 -29.02 6.37 8.74
CA ILE A 355 -28.41 7.69 8.92
C ILE A 355 -29.10 8.68 7.98
N VAL A 356 -29.57 9.80 8.53
CA VAL A 356 -30.18 10.88 7.74
C VAL A 356 -29.15 11.98 7.54
N ARG A 357 -28.96 12.40 6.29
CA ARG A 357 -28.09 13.53 5.91
C ARG A 357 -28.73 14.33 4.77
N ASN A 358 -28.27 15.55 4.53
CA ASN A 358 -28.71 16.35 3.38
C ASN A 358 -28.12 15.77 2.10
N LYS A 359 -28.95 15.58 1.08
CA LYS A 359 -28.49 15.10 -0.23
C LYS A 359 -27.63 16.14 -0.97
N TYR A 360 -27.93 17.41 -0.75
CA TYR A 360 -27.31 18.53 -1.45
C TYR A 360 -26.57 19.46 -0.48
N LEU A 361 -25.49 20.07 -0.96
CA LEU A 361 -24.83 21.16 -0.26
C LEU A 361 -25.74 22.39 -0.27
N CYS A 362 -26.05 22.92 0.92
CA CYS A 362 -26.87 24.11 1.06
C CYS A 362 -26.01 25.38 1.01
N VAL A 363 -25.92 26.04 -0.14
CA VAL A 363 -25.11 27.26 -0.34
C VAL A 363 -25.45 28.38 0.65
N LYS A 364 -26.69 28.41 1.19
CA LYS A 364 -27.12 29.42 2.17
C LYS A 364 -26.71 29.10 3.61
N ASN A 365 -26.45 27.83 3.93
CA ASN A 365 -26.27 27.35 5.29
C ASN A 365 -25.45 26.05 5.30
N TYR A 366 -24.15 26.17 5.07
CA TYR A 366 -23.15 25.10 5.21
C TYR A 366 -22.10 25.57 6.25
N ASP A 367 -21.47 24.64 6.98
CA ASP A 367 -20.55 24.98 8.09
C ASP A 367 -19.07 24.76 7.73
N GLU A 368 -18.77 24.55 6.45
CA GLU A 368 -17.41 24.30 5.98
C GLU A 368 -16.61 25.59 5.88
N LYS A 369 -15.71 25.86 6.84
CA LYS A 369 -14.91 27.10 6.84
C LYS A 369 -13.61 26.99 6.05
N TYR A 370 -13.29 25.83 5.46
CA TYR A 370 -12.06 25.64 4.68
C TYR A 370 -12.19 26.01 3.21
N PHE A 371 -13.43 26.16 2.71
CA PHE A 371 -13.71 26.67 1.37
C PHE A 371 -14.93 27.60 1.39
N ASP A 372 -15.04 28.44 0.38
CA ASP A 372 -16.24 29.21 0.06
C ASP A 372 -16.33 29.43 -1.46
N PHE A 373 -17.09 30.45 -1.88
CA PHE A 373 -17.31 30.82 -3.27
C PHE A 373 -16.77 32.21 -3.63
N HIS A 374 -15.83 32.79 -2.85
CA HIS A 374 -15.39 34.19 -3.04
C HIS A 374 -14.72 34.46 -4.40
N CYS A 375 -14.12 33.44 -5.02
CA CYS A 375 -13.48 33.52 -6.33
C CYS A 375 -14.48 33.58 -7.51
N LEU A 376 -15.78 33.45 -7.25
CA LEU A 376 -16.84 33.60 -8.25
C LEU A 376 -17.36 35.04 -8.31
N PRO A 377 -17.73 35.56 -9.50
CA PRO A 377 -18.13 36.96 -9.69
C PRO A 377 -19.35 37.36 -8.85
N ASP A 378 -20.24 36.42 -8.55
CA ASP A 378 -21.47 36.63 -7.76
C ASP A 378 -21.38 35.98 -6.37
N GLN A 379 -20.19 35.54 -5.95
CA GLN A 379 -19.94 34.72 -4.76
C GLN A 379 -20.85 33.50 -4.62
N LYS A 380 -21.42 33.04 -5.75
CA LYS A 380 -22.37 31.95 -5.81
C LYS A 380 -22.19 31.19 -7.12
N PRO A 381 -22.32 29.85 -7.08
CA PRO A 381 -22.34 29.05 -8.29
C PRO A 381 -23.61 29.32 -9.10
N ARG A 382 -23.45 29.45 -10.42
CA ARG A 382 -24.57 29.67 -11.34
C ARG A 382 -25.31 28.36 -11.57
N MET A 383 -26.49 28.24 -10.95
CA MET A 383 -27.39 27.11 -11.19
C MET A 383 -28.00 27.22 -12.59
N ILE A 384 -27.79 26.20 -13.43
CA ILE A 384 -28.42 26.10 -14.74
C ILE A 384 -29.66 25.22 -14.57
N ALA A 385 -30.84 25.83 -14.63
CA ALA A 385 -32.13 25.15 -14.43
C ALA A 385 -32.30 24.49 -13.04
N ASN A 386 -33.42 23.81 -12.81
CA ASN A 386 -33.72 23.10 -11.56
C ASN A 386 -32.92 21.78 -11.40
N GLU A 387 -31.77 21.66 -12.04
CA GLU A 387 -30.92 20.47 -12.00
C GLU A 387 -29.81 20.61 -10.95
N PRO A 388 -29.41 19.51 -10.29
CA PRO A 388 -28.35 19.56 -9.28
C PRO A 388 -26.99 19.81 -9.94
N LEU A 389 -26.26 20.80 -9.44
CA LEU A 389 -24.94 21.16 -9.96
C LEU A 389 -23.87 20.32 -9.27
N MET A 390 -23.30 19.35 -9.99
CA MET A 390 -22.24 18.46 -9.48
C MET A 390 -20.83 18.98 -9.77
N TRP A 391 -20.69 19.82 -10.79
CA TRP A 391 -19.40 20.36 -11.24
C TRP A 391 -19.36 21.86 -11.04
N TYR A 392 -18.50 22.34 -10.14
CA TYR A 392 -18.35 23.75 -9.86
C TYR A 392 -16.98 24.06 -9.24
N PRO A 393 -16.50 25.31 -9.30
CA PRO A 393 -15.30 25.72 -8.58
C PRO A 393 -15.63 26.04 -7.12
N ILE A 394 -14.74 25.62 -6.22
CA ILE A 394 -14.67 26.07 -4.83
C ILE A 394 -13.35 26.79 -4.59
N CYS A 395 -13.36 27.74 -3.67
CA CYS A 395 -12.24 28.64 -3.39
C CYS A 395 -11.74 28.38 -1.96
N GLY A 396 -10.44 28.22 -1.77
CA GLY A 396 -9.89 27.93 -0.44
C GLY A 396 -9.92 29.17 0.44
N THR A 397 -10.12 29.01 1.74
CA THR A 397 -10.12 30.14 2.69
C THR A 397 -8.75 30.34 3.34
N GLU A 398 -8.48 31.55 3.82
CA GLU A 398 -7.26 31.85 4.59
C GLU A 398 -7.16 31.01 5.88
N PHE A 399 -5.94 30.92 6.44
CA PHE A 399 -5.75 30.32 7.75
C PHE A 399 -6.29 31.25 8.85
N VAL A 400 -7.16 30.72 9.73
CA VAL A 400 -7.55 31.45 10.94
C VAL A 400 -6.33 31.69 11.84
N ASN A 401 -5.52 30.65 12.02
CA ASN A 401 -4.26 30.72 12.76
C ASN A 401 -3.19 29.86 12.06
N ARG A 402 -2.38 30.50 11.20
CA ARG A 402 -1.35 29.80 10.43
C ARG A 402 -0.28 29.16 11.31
N MET A 403 0.07 29.79 12.43
CA MET A 403 1.12 29.29 13.33
C MET A 403 0.70 28.02 14.05
N GLU A 404 -0.55 27.95 14.52
CA GLU A 404 -1.12 26.73 15.09
C GLU A 404 -1.15 25.59 14.07
N TYR A 405 -1.55 25.88 12.83
CA TYR A 405 -1.55 24.91 11.75
C TYR A 405 -0.15 24.36 11.45
N ILE A 406 0.85 25.25 11.33
CA ILE A 406 2.26 24.87 11.14
C ILE A 406 2.73 24.01 12.32
N ALA A 407 2.44 24.41 13.56
CA ALA A 407 2.85 23.69 14.75
C ALA A 407 2.29 22.26 14.78
N VAL A 408 1.01 22.06 14.43
CA VAL A 408 0.40 20.73 14.38
C VAL A 408 1.01 19.85 13.29
N VAL A 409 1.18 20.37 12.08
CA VAL A 409 1.78 19.61 10.97
C VAL A 409 3.24 19.27 11.28
N TRP A 410 4.03 20.23 11.76
CA TRP A 410 5.45 20.00 12.08
C TRP A 410 5.64 19.06 13.25
N PHE A 411 4.91 19.26 14.35
CA PHE A 411 5.05 18.42 15.54
C PHE A 411 4.62 16.98 15.24
N SER A 412 3.48 16.79 14.56
CA SER A 412 3.05 15.46 14.13
C SER A 412 4.06 14.81 13.18
N SER A 413 4.63 15.57 12.23
CA SER A 413 5.64 15.07 11.30
C SER A 413 6.94 14.65 12.01
N ILE A 414 7.48 15.50 12.89
CA ILE A 414 8.71 15.22 13.63
C ILE A 414 8.50 14.01 14.55
N PHE A 415 7.38 14.00 15.29
CA PHE A 415 7.04 12.90 16.18
C PHE A 415 6.89 11.58 15.40
N SER A 416 6.22 11.61 14.25
CA SER A 416 6.10 10.46 13.36
C SER A 416 7.44 9.97 12.86
N VAL A 417 8.32 10.87 12.36
CA VAL A 417 9.66 10.48 11.89
C VAL A 417 10.49 9.84 13.01
N ILE A 418 10.43 10.36 14.24
CA ILE A 418 11.14 9.78 15.39
C ILE A 418 10.65 8.36 15.67
N ILE A 419 9.34 8.14 15.73
CA ILE A 419 8.78 6.80 16.00
C ILE A 419 9.07 5.84 14.85
N LEU A 420 8.88 6.28 13.60
CA LEU A 420 9.18 5.45 12.42
C LEU A 420 10.67 5.13 12.31
N TYR A 421 11.55 6.02 12.75
CA TYR A 421 12.97 5.71 12.89
C TYR A 421 13.22 4.63 13.94
N GLN A 422 12.56 4.68 15.10
CA GLN A 422 12.67 3.62 16.11
C GLN A 422 12.15 2.28 15.57
N MET A 423 10.97 2.27 14.93
CA MET A 423 10.36 1.05 14.38
C MET A 423 11.06 0.51 13.13
N GLY A 424 11.61 1.39 12.30
CA GLY A 424 12.17 1.05 10.99
C GLY A 424 13.67 0.78 10.99
N VAL A 425 14.43 1.47 11.86
CA VAL A 425 15.89 1.41 11.92
C VAL A 425 16.40 0.71 13.18
N ARG A 426 15.78 0.96 14.34
CA ARG A 426 16.18 0.37 15.62
C ARG A 426 15.53 -0.99 15.91
N SER A 427 14.59 -1.41 15.07
CA SER A 427 14.07 -2.78 15.06
C SER A 427 14.90 -3.68 14.14
N GLY A 428 14.36 -4.85 13.80
CA GLY A 428 14.99 -5.84 12.94
C GLY A 428 15.12 -5.41 11.48
N SER A 429 15.90 -6.19 10.72
CA SER A 429 16.02 -6.03 9.27
C SER A 429 14.71 -6.38 8.55
N THR A 430 14.52 -5.90 7.32
CA THR A 430 13.42 -6.38 6.47
C THR A 430 13.48 -7.91 6.35
N PRO A 431 12.43 -8.66 6.77
CA PRO A 431 12.45 -10.12 6.70
C PRO A 431 12.63 -10.61 5.25
N ILE A 432 13.57 -11.52 5.03
CA ILE A 432 13.80 -12.13 3.72
C ILE A 432 12.93 -13.37 3.60
N ASP A 433 12.10 -13.44 2.57
CA ASP A 433 11.32 -14.65 2.28
C ASP A 433 12.25 -15.76 1.78
N SER A 434 12.26 -16.89 2.49
CA SER A 434 13.01 -18.06 2.03
C SER A 434 12.41 -18.60 0.72
N VAL A 435 13.25 -18.70 -0.33
CA VAL A 435 12.83 -19.17 -1.66
C VAL A 435 13.07 -20.67 -1.79
N LYS A 436 12.09 -21.40 -2.33
CA LYS A 436 12.24 -22.82 -2.65
C LYS A 436 13.12 -22.98 -3.89
N ILE A 437 14.32 -23.53 -3.69
CA ILE A 437 15.29 -23.78 -4.77
C ILE A 437 14.97 -25.13 -5.41
N TYR A 438 14.56 -25.12 -6.68
CA TYR A 438 14.42 -26.33 -7.48
C TYR A 438 15.79 -26.73 -8.03
N VAL A 439 16.50 -27.59 -7.30
CA VAL A 439 17.73 -28.20 -7.83
C VAL A 439 17.33 -29.15 -8.96
N ARG A 440 17.57 -28.74 -10.20
CA ARG A 440 17.24 -29.51 -11.40
C ARG A 440 17.89 -30.89 -11.29
N ARG A 441 17.06 -31.93 -11.18
CA ARG A 441 17.43 -33.36 -10.98
C ARG A 441 18.37 -33.94 -12.04
N ARG A 442 18.75 -33.17 -13.08
CA ARG A 442 19.75 -33.57 -14.09
C ARG A 442 21.09 -33.98 -13.48
N VAL A 443 21.52 -33.35 -12.38
CA VAL A 443 22.79 -33.72 -11.72
C VAL A 443 22.68 -35.06 -11.00
N LYS A 444 21.54 -35.36 -10.35
CA LYS A 444 21.35 -36.69 -9.72
C LYS A 444 21.24 -37.81 -10.76
N ASN A 445 20.63 -37.55 -11.91
CA ASN A 445 20.58 -38.56 -12.98
C ASN A 445 21.91 -38.68 -13.75
N ALA A 446 22.71 -37.62 -13.84
CA ALA A 446 24.07 -37.67 -14.39
C ALA A 446 25.01 -38.44 -13.44
N ILE A 447 25.01 -38.11 -12.14
CA ILE A 447 25.79 -38.85 -11.12
C ILE A 447 25.34 -40.31 -11.04
N ARG A 448 24.03 -40.61 -11.14
CA ARG A 448 23.52 -41.99 -11.14
C ARG A 448 23.84 -42.73 -12.44
N LYS A 449 24.01 -42.02 -13.58
CA LYS A 449 24.51 -42.62 -14.83
C LYS A 449 26.01 -42.85 -14.80
N ASP A 450 26.80 -41.93 -14.24
CA ASP A 450 28.25 -42.10 -14.07
C ASP A 450 28.58 -43.21 -13.06
N ALA A 451 27.81 -43.31 -11.96
CA ALA A 451 27.93 -44.42 -11.02
C ALA A 451 27.57 -45.77 -11.65
N LYS A 452 26.57 -45.80 -12.55
CA LYS A 452 26.18 -47.02 -13.28
C LYS A 452 27.19 -47.39 -14.37
N TYR A 453 27.86 -46.42 -14.98
CA TYR A 453 28.97 -46.67 -15.91
C TYR A 453 30.21 -47.21 -15.18
N ARG A 454 30.59 -46.61 -14.05
CA ARG A 454 31.73 -47.10 -13.24
C ARG A 454 31.50 -48.51 -12.67
N SER A 455 30.27 -48.87 -12.31
CA SER A 455 29.96 -50.24 -11.88
C SER A 455 30.00 -51.27 -13.01
N PHE A 456 29.87 -50.83 -14.26
CA PHE A 456 29.95 -51.71 -15.43
C PHE A 456 31.42 -51.97 -15.80
N ASP A 457 32.28 -50.95 -15.71
CA ASP A 457 33.73 -51.09 -15.93
C ASP A 457 34.41 -51.95 -14.85
N SER A 458 33.93 -51.93 -13.60
CA SER A 458 34.45 -52.80 -12.53
C SER A 458 33.93 -54.24 -12.56
N ALA A 459 32.82 -54.51 -13.25
CA ALA A 459 32.29 -55.87 -13.41
C ALA A 459 32.92 -56.61 -14.59
N ALA A 460 33.50 -55.89 -15.55
CA ALA A 460 34.23 -56.48 -16.68
C ALA A 460 35.68 -56.87 -16.33
N SER A 461 36.15 -56.60 -15.10
CA SER A 461 37.50 -56.94 -14.64
C SER A 461 37.55 -58.12 -13.66
N ASP A 462 36.42 -58.71 -13.28
CA ASP A 462 36.33 -59.79 -12.28
C ASP A 462 35.85 -61.14 -12.85
N GLU A 463 35.74 -61.30 -14.17
CA GLU A 463 35.58 -62.62 -14.82
C GLU A 463 36.95 -63.28 -15.05
N ASP A 464 37.64 -63.60 -13.95
CA ASP A 464 38.57 -64.73 -13.88
C ASP A 464 38.92 -64.93 -12.40
N ILE A 465 38.16 -65.79 -11.74
CA ILE A 465 38.65 -66.80 -10.77
C ILE A 465 37.44 -67.63 -10.31
N THR A 466 37.50 -68.87 -10.74
CA THR A 466 36.67 -70.03 -10.47
C THR A 466 36.66 -70.47 -9.00
N GLU A 467 35.49 -71.04 -8.64
CA GLU A 467 35.27 -72.21 -7.78
C GLU A 467 35.82 -72.23 -6.35
N SER A 468 34.90 -72.31 -5.38
CA SER A 468 34.76 -73.52 -4.53
C SER A 468 33.77 -73.30 -3.38
N ASN A 469 32.87 -74.28 -3.22
CA ASN A 469 32.08 -74.65 -2.04
C ASN A 469 30.71 -73.99 -1.77
N LYS A 470 29.68 -74.78 -2.18
CA LYS A 470 28.48 -75.20 -1.42
C LYS A 470 28.70 -75.15 0.12
N THR A 471 27.72 -74.93 1.01
CA THR A 471 26.36 -75.50 1.13
C THR A 471 25.69 -74.83 2.34
N ASP A 472 24.34 -74.87 2.40
CA ASP A 472 23.48 -74.67 3.58
C ASP A 472 23.42 -73.23 4.16
N THR A 473 22.29 -72.60 4.51
CA THR A 473 21.03 -73.12 5.05
C THR A 473 19.94 -72.07 4.82
N LEU A 474 18.88 -72.47 4.11
CA LEU A 474 17.62 -71.73 3.98
C LEU A 474 16.67 -72.20 5.08
N SER A 475 16.61 -71.49 6.21
CA SER A 475 15.48 -71.44 7.15
C SER A 475 15.95 -70.79 8.45
N THR A 476 15.43 -69.59 8.76
CA THR A 476 15.40 -68.85 10.05
C THR A 476 15.74 -67.36 9.90
N LEU A 477 14.91 -66.57 9.20
CA LEU A 477 15.06 -65.11 9.21
C LEU A 477 13.75 -64.32 8.97
N ILE A 478 12.59 -64.91 9.32
CA ILE A 478 11.27 -64.24 9.21
C ILE A 478 10.65 -63.95 10.60
N GLN A 479 11.40 -64.02 11.70
CA GLN A 479 10.80 -63.93 13.03
C GLN A 479 11.48 -63.02 14.07
N ASN A 480 12.27 -62.02 13.63
CA ASN A 480 12.88 -61.03 14.54
C ASN A 480 12.54 -59.56 14.26
N GLU A 481 11.67 -59.25 13.29
CA GLU A 481 11.29 -57.85 12.97
C GLU A 481 10.23 -57.21 13.89
N SER A 482 9.78 -57.87 14.96
CA SER A 482 8.65 -57.36 15.78
C SER A 482 8.98 -57.06 17.25
N LYS A 483 10.26 -56.95 17.65
CA LYS A 483 10.62 -56.65 19.06
C LYS A 483 11.56 -55.46 19.29
N GLU A 484 12.06 -54.79 18.25
CA GLU A 484 12.93 -53.61 18.42
C GLU A 484 12.20 -52.25 18.33
N ALA A 485 10.90 -52.23 17.98
CA ALA A 485 10.16 -50.99 17.76
C ALA A 485 9.48 -50.40 19.02
N MET A 486 9.66 -50.97 20.22
CA MET A 486 8.88 -50.59 21.40
C MET A 486 9.72 -50.24 22.65
N MET A 487 11.05 -50.13 22.52
CA MET A 487 11.96 -49.93 23.65
C MET A 487 12.94 -48.76 23.46
N ASN A 488 12.50 -47.68 22.80
CA ASN A 488 13.29 -46.45 22.60
C ASN A 488 12.52 -45.17 22.96
N SER A 489 11.52 -45.28 23.82
CA SER A 489 10.73 -44.15 24.32
C SER A 489 10.71 -44.08 25.84
N GLN A 490 11.88 -44.09 26.50
CA GLN A 490 12.04 -43.70 27.91
C GLN A 490 13.51 -43.83 28.36
N GLU A 491 14.28 -42.73 28.27
CA GLU A 491 15.41 -42.37 29.16
C GLU A 491 16.03 -41.07 28.60
N GLU A 492 15.65 -39.91 29.16
CA GLU A 492 16.42 -39.13 30.14
C GLU A 492 17.64 -38.41 29.53
N LEU A 493 17.60 -37.09 29.32
CA LEU A 493 17.91 -36.05 30.32
C LEU A 493 19.24 -36.28 31.07
N ARG A 494 20.35 -35.79 30.48
CA ARG A 494 21.49 -35.18 31.20
C ARG A 494 22.37 -34.38 30.21
N SER A 495 22.63 -33.12 30.57
CA SER A 495 23.52 -32.12 29.92
C SER A 495 25.02 -32.50 30.02
N PRO A 496 25.97 -31.64 29.64
CA PRO A 496 26.16 -30.80 28.44
C PRO A 496 27.49 -31.16 27.73
N SER A 497 27.67 -30.86 26.45
CA SER A 497 29.05 -30.73 25.89
C SER A 497 29.09 -29.98 24.56
N ASP A 498 30.18 -29.22 24.45
CA ASP A 498 30.66 -28.50 23.28
C ASP A 498 30.60 -29.30 21.97
N GLY A 499 30.28 -28.60 20.89
CA GLY A 499 30.29 -29.17 19.55
C GLY A 499 30.14 -28.09 18.48
N SER A 500 31.24 -27.36 18.24
CA SER A 500 31.41 -26.56 17.04
C SER A 500 31.23 -27.41 15.78
N PHE A 501 30.29 -27.08 14.88
CA PHE A 501 30.37 -27.58 13.50
C PHE A 501 29.64 -26.71 12.46
N TYR A 502 30.43 -26.37 11.43
CA TYR A 502 30.13 -25.94 10.06
C TYR A 502 29.30 -24.69 9.75
N HIS A 503 30.02 -23.59 9.51
CA HIS A 503 29.63 -22.54 8.57
C HIS A 503 29.71 -23.04 7.12
N SER A 504 28.57 -23.33 6.51
CA SER A 504 28.43 -23.50 5.06
C SER A 504 28.35 -22.13 4.40
N ARG A 505 29.45 -21.66 3.79
CA ARG A 505 29.44 -20.50 2.89
C ARG A 505 28.55 -20.80 1.69
N LEU A 506 27.47 -20.05 1.52
CA LEU A 506 26.74 -19.98 0.26
C LEU A 506 27.50 -19.06 -0.72
N PRO A 507 27.57 -19.38 -2.02
CA PRO A 507 28.30 -18.59 -2.99
C PRO A 507 27.51 -17.33 -3.38
N GLN A 508 28.18 -16.18 -3.39
CA GLN A 508 27.70 -14.98 -4.07
C GLN A 508 27.71 -15.20 -5.60
N PRO A 509 26.71 -14.70 -6.34
CA PRO A 509 26.78 -14.66 -7.79
C PRO A 509 27.67 -13.49 -8.25
N SER A 510 28.93 -13.80 -8.54
CA SER A 510 29.76 -12.97 -9.42
C SER A 510 29.31 -13.19 -10.86
N ASN A 511 28.93 -12.12 -11.57
CA ASN A 511 29.28 -11.87 -12.98
C ASN A 511 28.52 -10.64 -13.50
N LEU A 512 29.13 -9.46 -13.37
CA LEU A 512 28.89 -8.35 -14.29
C LEU A 512 30.22 -7.94 -14.93
N ARG A 513 30.22 -8.13 -16.25
CA ARG A 513 31.20 -7.83 -17.29
C ARG A 513 32.22 -6.73 -16.97
N ARG A 514 33.47 -7.14 -17.08
CA ARG A 514 34.67 -6.35 -17.40
C ARG A 514 34.56 -5.85 -18.85
N VAL A 515 34.56 -4.53 -19.07
CA VAL A 515 34.89 -3.93 -20.37
C VAL A 515 36.10 -3.01 -20.21
N ARG A 516 37.04 -3.28 -21.11
CA ARG A 516 38.37 -2.73 -21.42
C ARG A 516 38.81 -1.36 -20.89
N SER A 517 40.10 -1.39 -20.61
CA SER A 517 41.04 -0.32 -20.36
C SER A 517 41.09 0.78 -21.42
N ARG A 518 41.41 2.00 -20.96
CA ARG A 518 42.35 2.87 -21.67
C ARG A 518 43.31 3.51 -20.67
N LYS A 519 44.56 3.57 -21.12
CA LYS A 519 45.83 3.81 -20.44
C LYS A 519 46.30 5.23 -20.81
N GLN A 520 46.59 6.08 -19.83
CA GLN A 520 47.42 7.31 -19.89
C GLN A 520 47.23 8.05 -18.56
N ARG A 521 48.19 8.71 -17.90
CA ARG A 521 49.63 8.91 -18.04
C ARG A 521 50.05 9.60 -16.72
N ASN A 522 51.19 9.21 -16.14
CA ASN A 522 51.79 9.84 -14.95
C ASN A 522 52.19 11.31 -15.18
N ARG A 523 52.04 12.16 -14.16
CA ARG A 523 52.90 13.31 -13.74
C ARG A 523 52.45 13.74 -12.32
N SER A 524 53.20 13.42 -11.25
CA SER A 524 54.20 14.28 -10.56
C SER A 524 53.65 15.67 -10.16
N GLN A 525 53.31 15.85 -8.87
CA GLN A 525 54.04 16.67 -7.87
C GLN A 525 53.95 18.20 -8.10
N GLU A 526 53.18 18.90 -7.26
CA GLU A 526 53.65 19.82 -6.20
C GLU A 526 52.49 20.62 -5.55
N PRO A 527 52.63 21.09 -4.29
CA PRO A 527 51.62 21.87 -3.58
C PRO A 527 51.88 23.38 -3.67
N VAL A 528 50.83 24.19 -3.79
CA VAL A 528 50.92 25.65 -3.65
C VAL A 528 49.99 26.11 -2.52
N ARG A 529 50.61 26.64 -1.46
CA ARG A 529 50.03 27.53 -0.43
C ARG A 529 49.75 28.92 -1.03
N PHE A 530 48.92 29.69 -0.32
CA PHE A 530 48.69 31.16 -0.28
C PHE A 530 47.17 31.42 -0.46
N THR A 531 46.46 32.31 0.23
CA THR A 531 46.59 33.07 1.49
C THR A 531 45.20 33.69 1.77
N THR A 532 45.02 34.17 2.99
CA THR A 532 43.98 35.07 3.52
C THR A 532 43.77 36.40 2.75
N SER A 533 42.67 37.10 3.13
CA SER A 533 42.09 38.43 2.74
C SER A 533 41.20 38.41 1.49
N GLU A 534 39.98 38.93 1.45
CA GLU A 534 39.24 39.92 2.28
C GLU A 534 37.86 39.41 2.75
#